data_AF-A0A7S4E153-F1
#
_entry.id   AF-A0A7S4E153-F1
#
_cell.length_a   1.000
_cell.length_b   1.000
_cell.length_c   1.000
_cell.angle_alpha   90.00
_cell.angle_beta   90.00
_cell.angle_gamma   90.00
#
_symmetry.space_group_name_H-M   'P 1'
#
loop_
_entity.id
_entity.type
_entity.pdbx_description
1 polymer ?
#
loop_
_entity_poly.entity_id
_entity_poly.type
_entity_poly.pdbx_seq_one_letter_code
_entity_poly.pdbx_strand_id
1 'polypeptide(L)'
;MAIEHVNIYQNTSILQDEVLAHRLGLIPIEVDPRKFEYVSDNKEEELNEKNTVVFTLCVKCEHNPKANNTSPPSERYLNDEVYSGALKWIPQGSQEAKFGKNGIKPVHDDIVIAKMRPGQSIEMELLAVKGIGKEHAKWSPVCTASYRLLPEIVFKKEVKNELAEELVKK
;
A
#
# COMPACT_ATOMS: atom_id res chain seq x y z
N MET A 1 4.56 -6.29 -6.65
CA MET A 1 5.83 -5.68 -6.19
C MET A 1 5.54 -4.87 -4.93
N ALA A 2 6.54 -4.58 -4.11
CA ALA A 2 6.36 -3.77 -2.90
C ALA A 2 7.58 -2.88 -2.67
N ILE A 3 7.41 -1.81 -1.89
CA ILE A 3 8.47 -0.86 -1.55
C ILE A 3 9.48 -1.53 -0.60
N GLU A 4 10.76 -1.49 -0.95
CA GLU A 4 11.87 -2.04 -0.16
C GLU A 4 12.77 -0.94 0.39
N HIS A 5 13.23 -0.05 -0.48
CA HIS A 5 14.10 1.05 -0.08
C HIS A 5 13.34 2.37 -0.07
N VAL A 6 13.56 3.15 0.98
CA VAL A 6 12.96 4.46 1.20
C VAL A 6 14.09 5.46 1.45
N ASN A 7 14.35 6.30 0.47
CA ASN A 7 15.33 7.38 0.53
C ASN A 7 14.62 8.64 1.05
N ILE A 8 14.91 9.02 2.29
CA ILE A 8 14.28 10.19 2.94
C ILE A 8 15.18 11.39 2.74
N TYR A 9 14.67 12.43 2.08
CA TYR A 9 15.37 13.71 1.94
C TYR A 9 14.97 14.67 3.05
N GLN A 10 13.68 14.72 3.37
CA GLN A 10 13.14 15.57 4.43
C GLN A 10 11.88 14.96 5.02
N ASN A 11 11.89 14.71 6.34
CA ASN A 11 10.70 14.39 7.10
C ASN A 11 10.61 15.32 8.31
N THR A 12 9.72 16.30 8.25
CA THR A 12 9.41 17.18 9.40
C THR A 12 8.04 16.85 10.02
N SER A 13 7.45 15.72 9.62
CA SER A 13 6.21 15.21 10.20
C SER A 13 6.44 14.66 11.62
N ILE A 14 5.35 14.31 12.30
CA ILE A 14 5.41 13.73 13.65
C ILE A 14 5.80 12.24 13.62
N LEU A 15 5.56 11.56 12.49
CA LEU A 15 5.87 10.14 12.36
C LEU A 15 7.38 9.96 12.19
N GLN A 16 7.92 9.01 12.96
CA GLN A 16 9.31 8.58 12.84
C GLN A 16 9.57 7.98 11.46
N ASP A 17 10.79 8.17 10.98
CA ASP A 17 11.25 7.74 9.66
C ASP A 17 11.07 6.23 9.44
N GLU A 18 11.40 5.42 10.43
CA GLU A 18 11.31 3.96 10.36
C GLU A 18 9.85 3.49 10.30
N VAL A 19 8.98 4.13 11.08
CA VAL A 19 7.54 3.84 11.10
C VAL A 19 6.90 4.25 9.78
N LEU A 20 7.30 5.39 9.24
CA LEU A 20 6.82 5.89 7.97
C LEU A 20 7.25 4.97 6.81
N ALA A 21 8.52 4.58 6.78
CA ALA A 21 9.06 3.62 5.80
C ALA A 21 8.35 2.26 5.88
N HIS A 22 8.10 1.75 7.10
CA HIS A 22 7.37 0.51 7.29
C HIS A 22 5.94 0.58 6.75
N ARG A 23 5.23 1.69 7.00
CA ARG A 23 3.86 1.90 6.46
C ARG A 23 3.86 1.92 4.93
N LEU A 24 4.83 2.61 4.32
CA LEU A 24 4.97 2.69 2.86
C LEU A 24 5.27 1.32 2.25
N GLY A 25 6.08 0.50 2.91
CA GLY A 25 6.36 -0.88 2.51
C GLY A 25 5.13 -1.77 2.38
N LEU A 26 4.06 -1.49 3.13
CA LEU A 26 2.82 -2.26 3.13
C LEU A 26 1.77 -1.77 2.11
N ILE A 27 2.04 -0.69 1.38
CA ILE A 27 1.12 -0.19 0.35
C ILE A 27 1.20 -1.11 -0.88
N PRO A 28 0.09 -1.75 -1.28
CA PRO A 28 0.09 -2.60 -2.46
C PRO A 28 0.22 -1.76 -3.73
N ILE A 29 1.14 -2.16 -4.62
CA ILE A 29 1.41 -1.48 -5.89
C ILE A 29 0.73 -2.24 -7.02
N GLU A 30 -0.05 -1.52 -7.84
CA GLU A 30 -0.69 -2.04 -9.04
C GLU A 30 0.35 -2.12 -10.18
N VAL A 31 1.02 -3.27 -10.27
CA VAL A 31 1.97 -3.56 -11.34
C VAL A 31 2.07 -5.07 -11.55
N ASP A 32 2.17 -5.51 -12.80
CA ASP A 32 2.38 -6.91 -13.14
C ASP A 32 3.82 -7.34 -12.79
N PRO A 33 4.04 -8.16 -11.74
CA PRO A 33 5.37 -8.56 -11.31
C PRO A 33 6.08 -9.48 -12.31
N ARG A 34 5.37 -10.03 -13.32
CA ARG A 34 5.98 -10.88 -14.35
C ARG A 34 6.84 -10.08 -15.32
N LYS A 35 6.59 -8.77 -15.44
CA LYS A 35 7.34 -7.86 -16.33
C LYS A 35 8.65 -7.36 -15.73
N PHE A 36 8.92 -7.70 -14.48
CA PHE A 36 10.11 -7.28 -13.73
C PHE A 36 10.96 -8.49 -13.33
N GLU A 37 12.27 -8.28 -13.32
CA GLU A 37 13.26 -9.25 -12.87
C GLU A 37 13.46 -9.13 -11.35
N TYR A 38 13.99 -10.19 -10.73
CA TYR A 38 14.41 -10.10 -9.32
C TYR A 38 15.73 -9.32 -9.24
N VAL A 39 15.92 -8.59 -8.15
CA VAL A 39 17.24 -8.05 -7.78
C VAL A 39 18.07 -9.24 -7.30
N SER A 40 19.29 -9.42 -7.81
CA SER A 40 20.14 -10.51 -7.32
C SER A 40 20.59 -10.25 -5.87
N ASP A 41 20.90 -11.33 -5.16
CA ASP A 41 21.42 -11.26 -3.78
C ASP A 41 22.84 -10.66 -3.71
N ASN A 42 23.50 -10.49 -4.86
CA ASN A 42 24.80 -9.86 -4.94
C ASN A 42 24.62 -8.35 -4.79
N LYS A 43 25.12 -7.81 -3.68
CA LYS A 43 25.09 -6.36 -3.34
C LYS A 43 25.76 -5.42 -4.36
N GLU A 44 26.32 -5.97 -5.43
CA GLU A 44 26.99 -5.26 -6.51
C GLU A 44 26.07 -4.97 -7.72
N GLU A 45 24.89 -5.62 -7.81
CA GLU A 45 23.94 -5.27 -8.88
C GLU A 45 23.20 -3.98 -8.56
N GLU A 46 23.42 -2.98 -9.43
CA GLU A 46 22.72 -1.71 -9.37
C GLU A 46 21.25 -1.85 -9.75
N LEU A 47 20.41 -1.09 -9.05
CA LEU A 47 19.00 -0.96 -9.36
C LEU A 47 18.85 -0.36 -10.77
N ASN A 48 18.03 -0.98 -11.60
CA ASN A 48 17.89 -0.68 -13.02
C ASN A 48 16.41 -0.61 -13.44
N GLU A 49 16.18 -0.25 -14.71
CA GLU A 49 14.82 -0.11 -15.27
C GLU A 49 14.02 -1.44 -15.36
N LYS A 50 14.64 -2.61 -15.18
CA LYS A 50 13.99 -3.92 -15.29
C LYS A 50 13.65 -4.55 -13.94
N ASN A 51 14.37 -4.20 -12.89
CA ASN A 51 14.20 -4.77 -11.56
C ASN A 51 13.46 -3.84 -10.58
N THR A 52 13.41 -2.53 -10.88
CA THR A 52 12.94 -1.52 -9.93
C THR A 52 11.87 -0.59 -10.51
N VAL A 53 10.95 -0.18 -9.65
CA VAL A 53 9.96 0.88 -9.91
C VAL A 53 10.17 1.99 -8.89
N VAL A 54 10.33 3.23 -9.36
CA VAL A 54 10.62 4.39 -8.51
C VAL A 54 9.37 5.25 -8.32
N PHE A 55 9.05 5.59 -7.08
CA PHE A 55 8.01 6.56 -6.72
C PHE A 55 8.63 7.72 -5.96
N THR A 56 7.98 8.87 -6.02
CA THR A 56 8.28 10.03 -5.19
C THR A 56 7.06 10.44 -4.39
N LEU A 57 7.31 10.87 -3.16
CA LEU A 57 6.31 11.47 -2.29
C LEU A 57 6.84 12.83 -1.85
N CYS A 58 6.24 13.89 -2.39
CA CYS A 58 6.56 15.28 -2.06
C CYS A 58 5.26 15.98 -1.63
N VAL A 59 5.06 16.14 -0.33
CA VAL A 59 3.85 16.75 0.21
C VAL A 59 4.22 17.79 1.26
N LYS A 60 3.63 18.98 1.15
CA LYS A 60 3.74 20.06 2.13
C LYS A 60 2.35 20.40 2.64
N CYS A 61 2.21 20.51 3.96
CA CYS A 61 0.98 20.92 4.61
C CYS A 61 0.99 22.43 4.81
N GLU A 62 -0.09 23.09 4.39
CA GLU A 62 -0.23 24.55 4.44
C GLU A 62 -1.59 24.94 5.03
N HIS A 63 -1.71 26.17 5.51
CA HIS A 63 -3.00 26.69 5.95
C HIS A 63 -3.85 27.06 4.74
N ASN A 64 -5.11 26.59 4.69
CA ASN A 64 -6.06 27.02 3.68
C ASN A 64 -6.51 28.47 3.95
N PRO A 65 -6.19 29.43 3.06
CA PRO A 65 -6.53 30.84 3.26
C PRO A 65 -8.05 31.10 3.19
N LYS A 66 -8.84 30.15 2.68
CA LYS A 66 -10.30 30.27 2.53
C LYS A 66 -11.08 29.76 3.75
N ALA A 67 -10.40 29.16 4.72
CA ALA A 67 -11.05 28.48 5.83
C ALA A 67 -11.22 29.40 7.04
N ASN A 68 -12.34 29.22 7.75
CA ASN A 68 -12.59 29.90 9.01
C ASN A 68 -12.01 29.12 10.19
N ASN A 69 -11.71 29.81 11.29
CA ASN A 69 -11.22 29.20 12.54
C ASN A 69 -12.19 28.22 13.21
N THR A 70 -13.42 28.08 12.69
CA THR A 70 -14.44 27.16 13.20
C THR A 70 -14.57 25.89 12.34
N SER A 71 -14.10 25.88 11.09
CA SER A 71 -14.20 24.74 10.17
C SER A 71 -13.50 23.48 10.69
N PRO A 72 -13.82 22.26 10.26
CA PRO A 72 -13.04 21.07 10.64
C PRO A 72 -11.59 21.13 10.12
N PRO A 73 -10.63 20.39 10.73
CA PRO A 73 -9.22 20.38 10.30
C PRO A 73 -9.01 20.10 8.81
N SER A 74 -9.81 19.20 8.24
CA SER A 74 -9.79 18.82 6.81
C SER A 74 -10.10 19.98 5.86
N GLU A 75 -10.82 21.00 6.32
CA GLU A 75 -11.08 22.22 5.55
C GLU A 75 -10.08 23.34 5.88
N ARG A 76 -9.57 23.36 7.13
CA ARG A 76 -8.62 24.39 7.60
C ARG A 76 -7.24 24.27 6.97
N TYR A 77 -6.83 23.05 6.63
CA TYR A 77 -5.47 22.77 6.18
C TYR A 77 -5.51 22.12 4.81
N LEU A 78 -4.50 22.44 3.99
CA LEU A 78 -4.25 21.78 2.72
C LEU A 78 -3.25 20.66 2.96
N ASN A 79 -3.56 19.46 2.46
CA ASN A 79 -2.73 18.26 2.59
C ASN A 79 -2.36 17.90 4.04
N ASP A 80 -3.32 18.05 4.97
CA ASP A 80 -3.12 17.58 6.35
C ASP A 80 -3.10 16.06 6.44
N GLU A 81 -3.86 15.37 5.59
CA GLU A 81 -3.78 13.91 5.45
C GLU A 81 -3.02 13.56 4.16
N VAL A 82 -1.95 12.79 4.31
CA VAL A 82 -1.16 12.26 3.20
C VAL A 82 -1.69 10.88 2.85
N TYR A 83 -2.25 10.75 1.66
CA TYR A 83 -2.80 9.50 1.14
C TYR A 83 -1.83 8.80 0.17
N SER A 84 -2.03 7.50 -0.04
CA SER A 84 -1.28 6.72 -1.03
C SER A 84 -1.38 7.27 -2.45
N GLY A 85 -2.50 7.88 -2.83
CA GLY A 85 -2.65 8.54 -4.14
C GLY A 85 -1.69 9.72 -4.36
N ALA A 86 -1.01 10.22 -3.32
CA ALA A 86 0.05 11.22 -3.46
C ALA A 86 1.37 10.65 -4.00
N LEU A 87 1.52 9.33 -4.06
CA LEU A 87 2.68 8.65 -4.62
C LEU A 87 2.72 8.82 -6.14
N LYS A 88 3.76 9.51 -6.62
CA LYS A 88 3.96 9.75 -8.05
C LYS A 88 5.02 8.82 -8.59
N TRP A 89 4.63 7.97 -9.54
CA TRP A 89 5.59 7.11 -10.25
C TRP A 89 6.50 7.95 -11.14
N ILE A 90 7.80 7.69 -11.07
CA ILE A 90 8.81 8.28 -11.94
C ILE A 90 9.33 7.16 -12.86
N PRO A 91 8.98 7.17 -14.16
CA PRO A 91 9.46 6.16 -15.09
C PRO A 91 10.98 6.27 -15.27
N GLN A 92 11.66 5.12 -15.22
CA GLN A 92 13.10 5.02 -15.49
C GLN A 92 13.32 4.43 -16.89
N GLY A 93 14.21 5.04 -17.67
CA GLY A 93 14.60 4.56 -19.00
C GLY A 93 13.39 4.32 -19.93
N SER A 94 13.22 3.07 -20.38
CA SER A 94 12.19 2.63 -21.32
C SER A 94 10.83 2.32 -20.67
N GLN A 95 10.67 2.51 -19.37
CA GLN A 95 9.44 2.15 -18.65
C GLN A 95 8.23 2.98 -19.08
N GLU A 96 8.39 4.28 -19.36
CA GLU A 96 7.27 5.14 -19.79
C GLU A 96 6.60 4.60 -21.07
N ALA A 97 7.41 4.11 -22.02
CA ALA A 97 6.90 3.52 -23.26
C ALA A 97 6.20 2.16 -23.04
N LYS A 98 6.63 1.37 -22.05
CA LYS A 98 6.08 0.04 -21.75
C LYS A 98 4.77 0.10 -20.96
N PHE A 99 4.66 1.04 -20.02
CA PHE A 99 3.55 1.13 -19.08
C PHE A 99 2.62 2.33 -19.35
N GLY A 100 3.05 3.30 -20.15
CA GLY A 100 2.31 4.54 -20.40
C GLY A 100 2.43 5.53 -19.25
N LYS A 101 2.09 6.80 -19.49
CA LYS A 101 2.43 7.95 -18.62
C LYS A 101 1.92 7.90 -17.17
N ASN A 102 0.94 7.04 -16.86
CA ASN A 102 0.40 6.81 -15.51
C ASN A 102 0.12 5.31 -15.27
N GLY A 103 0.90 4.42 -15.87
CA GLY A 103 0.61 2.98 -15.86
C GLY A 103 0.80 2.29 -14.50
N ILE A 104 1.64 2.86 -13.63
CA ILE A 104 1.99 2.26 -12.34
C ILE A 104 1.54 3.21 -11.23
N LYS A 105 0.72 2.69 -10.33
CA LYS A 105 0.17 3.43 -9.18
C LYS A 105 -0.08 2.49 -8.00
N PRO A 106 -0.36 3.00 -6.80
CA PRO A 106 -0.91 2.19 -5.72
C PRO A 106 -2.26 1.57 -6.13
N VAL A 107 -2.58 0.40 -5.58
CA VAL A 107 -3.89 -0.25 -5.83
C VAL A 107 -5.03 0.59 -5.25
N HIS A 108 -4.80 1.18 -4.08
CA HIS A 108 -5.75 2.02 -3.37
C HIS A 108 -5.15 3.41 -3.22
N ASP A 109 -5.90 4.44 -3.60
CA ASP A 109 -5.45 5.84 -3.58
C ASP A 109 -5.76 6.54 -2.23
N ASP A 110 -6.52 5.89 -1.34
CA ASP A 110 -7.11 6.42 -0.11
C ASP A 110 -6.47 5.87 1.18
N ILE A 111 -5.35 5.17 1.09
CA ILE A 111 -4.63 4.68 2.28
C ILE A 111 -3.93 5.86 2.95
N VAL A 112 -4.33 6.20 4.18
CA VAL A 112 -3.66 7.24 4.96
C VAL A 112 -2.25 6.79 5.36
N ILE A 113 -1.24 7.52 4.92
CA ILE A 113 0.17 7.29 5.24
C ILE A 113 0.53 8.04 6.52
N ALA A 114 0.28 9.35 6.53
CA ALA A 114 0.67 10.27 7.60
C ALA A 114 -0.37 11.38 7.77
N LYS A 115 -0.43 11.94 8.98
CA LYS A 115 -1.16 13.19 9.24
C LYS A 115 -0.16 14.28 9.64
N MET A 116 -0.33 15.45 9.05
CA MET A 116 0.57 16.60 9.17
C MET A 116 -0.16 17.84 9.68
N ARG A 117 0.62 18.85 10.04
CA ARG A 117 0.17 20.20 10.37
C ARG A 117 0.91 21.23 9.51
N PRO A 118 0.35 22.45 9.36
CA PRO A 118 0.96 23.49 8.54
C PRO A 118 2.43 23.73 8.89
N GLY A 119 3.28 23.82 7.88
CA GLY A 119 4.74 23.97 8.04
C GLY A 119 5.51 22.64 8.05
N GLN A 120 4.82 21.50 8.15
CA GLN A 120 5.43 20.19 7.98
C GLN A 120 5.45 19.75 6.52
N SER A 121 6.43 18.92 6.20
CA SER A 121 6.71 18.44 4.85
C SER A 121 7.32 17.05 4.88
N ILE A 122 6.97 16.25 3.87
CA ILE A 122 7.57 14.95 3.60
C ILE A 122 8.10 14.97 2.16
N GLU A 123 9.37 14.64 2.00
CA GLU A 123 10.06 14.48 0.72
C GLU A 123 10.90 13.20 0.75
N MET A 124 10.55 12.26 -0.12
CA MET A 124 11.21 10.97 -0.20
C MET A 124 11.10 10.34 -1.59
N GLU A 125 12.05 9.47 -1.89
CA GLU A 125 12.06 8.57 -3.02
C GLU A 125 11.90 7.13 -2.53
N LEU A 126 11.13 6.34 -3.26
CA LEU A 126 10.67 5.02 -2.86
C LEU A 126 10.97 4.04 -3.99
N LEU A 127 11.65 2.95 -3.67
CA LEU A 127 12.08 1.97 -4.65
C LEU A 127 11.35 0.66 -4.36
N ALA A 128 10.51 0.28 -5.31
CA ALA A 128 9.75 -0.95 -5.26
C ALA A 128 10.43 -2.03 -6.09
N VAL A 129 10.55 -3.21 -5.48
CA VAL A 129 11.21 -4.38 -6.07
C VAL A 129 10.27 -5.58 -6.05
N LYS A 130 10.64 -6.56 -6.88
CA LYS A 130 10.01 -7.87 -6.88
C LYS A 130 10.61 -8.71 -5.76
N GLY A 131 9.74 -9.33 -4.95
CA GLY A 131 10.14 -10.19 -3.85
C GLY A 131 9.07 -11.26 -3.59
N ILE A 132 9.32 -12.13 -2.62
CA ILE A 132 8.48 -13.30 -2.34
C ILE A 132 7.82 -13.14 -0.96
N GLY A 133 6.55 -13.49 -0.84
CA GLY A 133 5.80 -13.41 0.43
C GLY A 133 6.40 -14.23 1.59
N LYS A 134 7.28 -15.19 1.28
CA LYS A 134 8.06 -15.95 2.27
C LYS A 134 9.11 -15.08 2.98
N GLU A 135 9.68 -14.10 2.29
CA GLU A 135 10.70 -13.20 2.84
C GLU A 135 10.04 -12.13 3.72
N HIS A 136 8.93 -11.56 3.25
CA HIS A 136 8.16 -10.60 4.01
C HIS A 136 6.68 -10.59 3.58
N ALA A 137 5.78 -10.40 4.55
CA ALA A 137 4.33 -10.42 4.33
C ALA A 137 3.85 -9.36 3.32
N LYS A 138 4.61 -8.26 3.13
CA LYS A 138 4.32 -7.20 2.15
C LYS A 138 4.30 -7.68 0.69
N TRP A 139 4.97 -8.79 0.39
CA TRP A 139 4.93 -9.42 -0.94
C TRP A 139 3.85 -10.50 -1.05
N SER A 140 3.02 -10.72 -0.03
CA SER A 140 1.85 -11.60 -0.15
C SER A 140 0.84 -10.96 -1.11
N PRO A 141 0.51 -11.61 -2.25
CA PRO A 141 -0.44 -11.05 -3.21
C PRO A 141 -1.90 -11.26 -2.79
N VAL A 142 -2.15 -11.98 -1.69
CA VAL A 142 -3.49 -12.33 -1.19
C VAL A 142 -3.65 -11.86 0.24
N CYS A 143 -4.86 -11.40 0.59
CA CYS A 143 -5.22 -11.08 1.97
C CYS A 143 -5.33 -12.37 2.82
N THR A 144 -6.14 -13.33 2.36
CA THR A 144 -6.25 -14.65 2.98
C THR A 144 -6.64 -15.66 1.91
N ALA A 145 -5.86 -16.73 1.80
CA ALA A 145 -6.19 -17.89 1.00
C ALA A 145 -6.39 -19.07 1.94
N SER A 146 -7.58 -19.67 1.93
CA SER A 146 -7.91 -20.83 2.77
C SER A 146 -8.81 -21.78 1.99
N TYR A 147 -8.89 -23.02 2.46
CA TYR A 147 -9.84 -24.00 1.95
C TYR A 147 -10.59 -24.61 3.13
N ARG A 148 -11.82 -25.04 2.87
CA ARG A 148 -12.65 -25.80 3.81
C ARG A 148 -13.22 -26.99 3.06
N LEU A 149 -13.19 -28.16 3.69
CA LEU A 149 -13.87 -29.33 3.15
C LEU A 149 -15.38 -29.08 3.12
N LEU A 150 -16.03 -29.51 2.03
CA LEU A 150 -17.48 -29.46 1.93
C LEU A 150 -18.07 -30.33 3.05
N PRO A 151 -18.85 -29.76 3.99
CA PRO A 151 -19.42 -30.55 5.06
C PRO A 151 -20.55 -31.42 4.49
N GLU A 152 -20.44 -32.73 4.69
CA GLU A 152 -21.50 -33.68 4.40
C GLU A 152 -22.22 -34.04 5.70
N ILE A 153 -23.47 -33.57 5.83
CA ILE A 153 -24.30 -33.85 7.01
C ILE A 153 -25.37 -34.86 6.58
N VAL A 154 -25.18 -36.10 7.01
CA VAL A 154 -26.14 -37.19 6.74
C VAL A 154 -26.93 -37.50 8.01
N PHE A 155 -28.25 -37.28 7.95
CA PHE A 155 -29.14 -37.68 9.03
C PHE A 155 -29.38 -39.20 8.98
N LYS A 156 -28.93 -39.91 10.01
CA LYS A 156 -29.14 -41.37 10.13
C LYS A 156 -30.60 -41.77 10.34
N LYS A 157 -31.43 -40.83 10.81
CA LYS A 157 -32.86 -41.00 11.10
C LYS A 157 -33.60 -39.71 10.74
N GLU A 158 -34.89 -39.83 10.42
CA GLU A 158 -35.75 -38.65 10.26
C GLU A 158 -35.87 -37.90 11.60
N VAL A 159 -35.65 -36.59 11.57
CA VAL A 159 -35.86 -35.69 12.70
C VAL A 159 -37.08 -34.81 12.37
N LYS A 160 -38.10 -34.79 13.23
CA LYS A 160 -39.38 -34.10 13.00
C LYS A 160 -39.77 -33.22 14.19
N ASN A 161 -40.67 -32.26 13.94
CA ASN A 161 -41.32 -31.41 14.93
C ASN A 161 -40.31 -30.65 15.82
N GLU A 162 -40.55 -30.60 17.13
CA GLU A 162 -39.74 -29.87 18.13
C GLU A 162 -38.24 -30.22 18.07
N LEU A 163 -37.89 -31.49 17.79
CA LEU A 163 -36.50 -31.92 17.66
C LEU A 163 -35.79 -31.34 16.42
N ALA A 164 -36.54 -31.08 15.34
CA ALA A 164 -35.99 -30.41 14.15
C ALA A 164 -35.82 -28.91 14.39
N GLU A 165 -36.74 -28.28 15.13
CA GLU A 165 -36.63 -26.88 15.53
C GLU A 165 -35.46 -26.63 16.48
N GLU A 166 -35.19 -27.56 17.41
CA GLU A 166 -34.01 -27.49 18.29
C GLU A 166 -32.70 -27.68 17.50
N LEU A 167 -32.70 -28.59 16.51
CA LEU A 167 -31.51 -28.92 15.73
C LEU A 167 -31.04 -27.77 14.81
N VAL A 168 -31.97 -26.94 14.31
CA VAL A 168 -31.63 -25.75 13.50
C VAL A 168 -31.18 -24.57 14.37
N LYS A 169 -31.67 -24.49 15.62
CA LYS A 169 -31.32 -23.41 16.55
C LYS A 169 -29.92 -23.57 17.17
N LYS A 170 -29.33 -24.75 17.10
CA LYS A 170 -27.95 -25.05 17.52
C LYS A 170 -26.99 -24.95 16.36
#